data_AF-A0A653NVM6-F1
#
_entry.id   AF-A0A653NVM6-F1
#
_cell.length_a   1.000
_cell.length_b   1.000
_cell.length_c   1.000
_cell.angle_alpha   90.00
_cell.angle_beta   90.00
_cell.angle_gamma   90.00
#
_symmetry.space_group_name_H-M   'P 1'
#
loop_
_entity.id
_entity.type
_entity.pdbx_description
1 polymer ?
#
loop_
_entity_poly.entity_id
_entity_poly.type
_entity_poly.pdbx_seq_one_letter_code
_entity_poly.pdbx_strand_id
1 'polypeptide(L)'
;MTEHFDLTPRRLRHVLGHFASGLTVITAATDSGTAGFTCQSFSSLSLDPALVTFSPARSSSTWPQLRSAGRFTVNILPAEHRHLSSSPHNTRPHDPAVHEDRRRAPTGRARSTTTA
;
A
#
# COMPACT_ATOMS: atom_id res chain seq x y z
N MET A 1 12.99 -37.07 17.14
CA MET A 1 11.53 -36.98 16.97
C MET A 1 11.25 -35.57 16.44
N THR A 2 11.32 -35.38 15.12
CA THR A 2 11.14 -34.06 14.51
C THR A 2 9.67 -33.95 14.13
N GLU A 3 8.88 -33.30 14.98
CA GLU A 3 7.49 -32.93 14.66
C GLU A 3 7.50 -32.08 13.38
N HIS A 4 6.98 -32.65 12.29
CA HIS A 4 6.84 -31.93 11.03
C HIS A 4 5.61 -31.03 11.16
N PHE A 5 5.83 -29.77 11.51
CA PHE A 5 4.78 -28.76 11.55
C PHE A 5 4.20 -28.60 10.13
N ASP A 6 2.95 -29.01 9.92
CA ASP A 6 2.25 -28.87 8.64
C ASP A 6 1.88 -27.38 8.40
N LEU A 7 2.88 -26.60 7.95
CA LEU A 7 2.78 -25.18 7.64
C LEU A 7 2.40 -24.95 6.17
N THR A 8 1.23 -25.45 5.76
CA THR A 8 0.70 -25.10 4.43
C THR A 8 0.52 -23.58 4.29
N PRO A 9 0.65 -23.00 3.08
CA PRO A 9 0.44 -21.56 2.86
C PRO A 9 -0.94 -21.06 3.33
N ARG A 10 -1.98 -21.90 3.24
CA ARG A 10 -3.32 -21.58 3.75
C ARG A 10 -3.34 -21.50 5.27
N ARG A 11 -2.72 -22.46 5.96
CA ARG A 11 -2.65 -22.47 7.43
C ARG A 11 -1.82 -21.31 7.95
N LEU A 12 -0.68 -21.01 7.32
CA LEU A 12 0.14 -19.86 7.67
C LEU A 12 -0.63 -18.54 7.50
N ARG A 13 -1.36 -18.38 6.39
CA ARG A 13 -2.22 -17.20 6.16
C ARG A 13 -3.31 -17.07 7.22
N HIS A 14 -3.94 -18.17 7.60
CA HIS A 14 -4.97 -18.18 8.62
C HIS A 14 -4.40 -17.72 9.98
N VAL A 15 -3.27 -18.30 10.40
CA VAL A 15 -2.60 -17.93 11.66
C VAL A 15 -2.17 -16.47 11.67
N LEU A 16 -1.51 -16.00 10.60
CA LEU A 16 -1.07 -14.60 10.50
C LEU A 16 -2.23 -13.61 10.41
N GLY A 17 -3.40 -14.05 9.91
CA GLY A 17 -4.61 -13.22 9.85
C GLY A 17 -5.15 -12.80 11.22
N HIS A 18 -4.74 -13.45 12.31
CA HIS A 18 -5.09 -13.03 13.67
C HIS A 18 -4.29 -11.82 14.17
N PHE A 19 -3.14 -11.52 13.56
CA PHE A 19 -2.37 -10.32 13.90
C PHE A 19 -3.02 -9.11 13.24
N ALA A 20 -3.75 -8.32 14.03
CA ALA A 20 -4.43 -7.13 13.56
C ALA A 20 -3.40 -6.11 13.03
N SER A 21 -3.61 -5.63 11.80
CA SER A 21 -2.81 -4.59 11.18
C SER A 21 -3.68 -3.47 10.61
N GLY A 22 -3.09 -2.29 10.47
CA GLY A 22 -3.68 -1.23 9.66
C GLY A 22 -3.67 -1.60 8.17
N LEU A 23 -4.43 -0.84 7.38
CA LEU A 23 -4.37 -0.93 5.93
C LEU A 23 -3.64 0.28 5.37
N THR A 24 -2.74 0.05 4.42
CA THR A 24 -2.08 1.12 3.68
C THR A 24 -2.31 0.97 2.18
N VAL A 25 -2.25 2.07 1.44
CA VAL A 25 -2.14 2.09 -0.01
C VAL A 25 -0.82 2.72 -0.39
N ILE A 26 0.01 1.96 -1.11
CA ILE A 26 1.28 2.43 -1.64
C ILE A 26 1.02 2.98 -3.04
N THR A 27 1.37 4.23 -3.30
CA THR A 27 1.17 4.88 -4.61
C THR A 27 2.45 5.50 -5.14
N ALA A 28 2.57 5.57 -6.47
CA ALA A 28 3.58 6.39 -7.14
C ALA A 28 3.00 7.03 -8.41
N ALA A 29 3.56 8.16 -8.80
CA ALA A 29 3.39 8.68 -10.15
C ALA A 29 4.33 7.90 -11.08
N THR A 30 3.77 7.33 -12.14
CA THR A 30 4.48 6.59 -13.19
C THR A 30 4.23 7.28 -14.54
N ASP A 31 4.98 6.88 -15.57
CA ASP A 31 4.81 7.44 -16.92
C ASP A 31 3.41 7.20 -17.50
N SER A 32 2.71 6.17 -17.02
CA SER A 32 1.36 5.80 -17.46
C SER A 32 0.24 6.38 -16.60
N GLY A 33 0.57 7.14 -15.54
CA GLY A 33 -0.41 7.70 -14.59
C GLY A 33 -0.10 7.34 -13.14
N THR A 34 -1.11 7.40 -12.27
CA THR A 34 -0.93 6.99 -10.87
C THR A 34 -1.15 5.49 -10.73
N ALA A 35 -0.17 4.79 -10.19
CA ALA A 35 -0.27 3.37 -9.89
C ALA A 35 -0.19 3.15 -8.37
N GLY A 36 -0.91 2.14 -7.88
CA GLY A 36 -0.80 1.77 -6.47
C GLY A 36 -1.39 0.41 -6.12
N PHE A 37 -1.08 -0.06 -4.93
CA PHE A 37 -1.61 -1.32 -4.40
C PHE A 37 -1.83 -1.23 -2.88
N THR A 38 -2.76 -2.04 -2.39
CA THR A 38 -3.04 -2.17 -0.95
C THR A 38 -2.00 -3.05 -0.26
N CYS A 39 -1.59 -2.65 0.93
CA CYS A 39 -0.54 -3.32 1.68
C CYS A 39 -0.86 -3.36 3.18
N GLN A 40 -0.76 -4.56 3.76
CA GLN A 40 -0.89 -4.80 5.20
C GLN A 40 0.44 -5.18 5.87
N SER A 41 1.52 -5.33 5.09
CA SER A 41 2.87 -5.67 5.59
C SER A 41 3.72 -4.44 5.89
N PHE A 42 3.11 -3.26 5.99
CA PHE A 42 3.79 -2.01 6.30
C PHE A 42 4.24 -1.97 7.78
N SER A 43 5.49 -1.57 8.02
CA SER A 43 6.02 -1.35 9.36
C SER A 43 7.05 -0.20 9.38
N SER A 44 7.15 0.47 10.52
CA SER A 44 8.32 1.31 10.82
C SER A 44 9.55 0.40 10.99
N LEU A 45 10.69 0.82 10.43
CA LEU A 45 11.95 0.07 10.49
C LEU A 45 13.00 0.80 11.33
N SER A 46 13.14 2.11 11.15
CA SER A 46 14.06 2.93 11.95
C SER A 46 13.53 4.37 12.04
N LEU A 47 13.90 5.06 13.13
CA LEU A 47 13.66 6.49 13.31
C LEU A 47 14.86 7.33 12.86
N ASP A 48 16.08 6.80 13.01
CA ASP A 48 17.31 7.43 12.54
C ASP A 48 18.24 6.38 11.91
N PRO A 49 18.40 6.38 10.58
CA PRO A 49 17.66 7.19 9.60
C PRO A 49 16.17 6.80 9.56
N ALA A 50 15.30 7.73 9.15
CA ALA A 50 13.86 7.47 9.04
C ALA A 50 13.55 6.45 7.93
N LEU A 51 13.28 5.20 8.32
CA LEU A 51 13.08 4.07 7.41
C LEU A 51 11.78 3.33 7.70
N VAL A 52 11.19 2.79 6.64
CA VAL A 52 10.00 1.94 6.67
C VAL A 52 10.22 0.70 5.82
N THR A 53 9.43 -0.33 6.04
CA THR A 53 9.44 -1.56 5.25
C THR A 53 8.02 -1.99 4.86
N PHE A 54 7.92 -2.65 3.71
CA PHE A 54 6.73 -3.38 3.28
C PHE A 54 7.15 -4.46 2.27
N SER A 55 6.32 -5.50 2.15
CA SER A 55 6.64 -6.69 1.35
C SER A 55 5.64 -6.87 0.21
N PRO A 56 5.92 -6.37 -1.01
CA PRO A 56 5.07 -6.64 -2.17
C PRO A 56 5.17 -8.11 -2.58
N ALA A 57 4.08 -8.66 -3.10
CA ALA A 57 4.11 -9.99 -3.68
C ALA A 57 5.06 -10.03 -4.90
N ARG A 58 5.85 -11.10 -5.05
CA ARG A 58 6.68 -11.31 -6.24
C ARG A 58 5.87 -11.34 -7.54
N SER A 59 4.60 -11.72 -7.46
CA SER A 59 3.65 -11.74 -8.56
C SER A 59 2.98 -10.38 -8.83
N SER A 60 3.35 -9.32 -8.10
CA SER A 60 2.76 -7.98 -8.30
C SER A 60 3.17 -7.41 -9.66
N SER A 61 2.18 -7.03 -10.47
CA SER A 61 2.37 -6.27 -11.71
C SER A 61 2.54 -4.77 -11.46
N THR A 62 2.15 -4.28 -10.28
CA THR A 62 2.25 -2.86 -9.89
C THR A 62 3.60 -2.52 -9.28
N TRP A 63 4.20 -3.43 -8.50
CA TRP A 63 5.48 -3.16 -7.82
C TRP A 63 6.62 -2.78 -8.77
N PRO A 64 6.83 -3.43 -9.93
CA PRO A 64 7.86 -3.01 -10.88
C PRO A 64 7.69 -1.55 -11.34
N GLN A 65 6.46 -1.09 -11.55
CA GLN A 65 6.17 0.29 -11.96
C GLN A 65 6.51 1.29 -10.85
N LEU A 66 6.10 1.02 -9.61
CA LEU A 66 6.42 1.84 -8.44
C LEU A 66 7.92 1.88 -8.15
N ARG A 67 8.60 0.74 -8.31
CA ARG A 67 10.04 0.64 -8.11
C ARG A 67 10.80 1.48 -9.13
N SER A 68 10.40 1.46 -10.40
CA SER A 68 11.01 2.26 -11.46
C SER A 68 10.77 3.77 -11.28
N ALA A 69 9.65 4.18 -10.67
CA ALA A 69 9.38 5.58 -10.35
C ALA A 69 10.35 6.18 -9.32
N GLY A 70 11.07 5.34 -8.54
CA GLY A 70 12.10 5.76 -7.58
C GLY A 70 11.58 6.50 -6.33
N ARG A 71 10.30 6.88 -6.31
CA ARG A 71 9.63 7.54 -5.18
C ARG A 71 8.20 7.03 -5.05
N PHE A 72 7.74 6.87 -3.82
CA PHE A 72 6.38 6.43 -3.53
C PHE A 72 5.80 7.18 -2.32
N THR A 73 4.49 7.07 -2.14
CA THR A 73 3.74 7.56 -0.98
C THR A 73 3.05 6.40 -0.28
N VAL A 74 3.12 6.38 1.05
CA VAL A 74 2.34 5.48 1.90
C VAL A 74 1.16 6.25 2.43
N ASN A 75 -0.04 5.79 2.11
CA ASN A 75 -1.30 6.35 2.61
C ASN A 75 -1.85 5.38 3.66
N ILE A 76 -2.01 5.83 4.90
CA ILE A 76 -2.60 5.02 5.98
C ILE A 76 -4.11 5.22 5.93
N LEU A 77 -4.88 4.14 5.73
CA LEU A 77 -6.32 4.24 5.55
C LEU A 77 -7.02 4.19 6.92
N PRO A 78 -7.92 5.14 7.21
CA PRO A 78 -8.77 5.07 8.38
C PRO A 78 -9.84 3.98 8.21
N ALA A 79 -10.42 3.54 9.32
CA ALA A 79 -11.33 2.39 9.35
C ALA A 79 -12.57 2.60 8.46
N GLU A 80 -13.08 3.85 8.38
CA GLU A 80 -14.20 4.24 7.52
C GLU A 80 -13.94 4.06 6.01
N HIS A 81 -12.67 4.04 5.60
CA HIS A 81 -12.28 3.94 4.18
C HIS A 81 -11.93 2.52 3.75
N ARG A 82 -12.35 1.50 4.51
CA ARG A 82 -12.16 0.09 4.15
C ARG A 82 -12.69 -0.23 2.74
N HIS A 83 -13.74 0.45 2.26
CA HIS A 83 -14.28 0.26 0.92
C HIS A 83 -13.27 0.57 -0.21
N LEU A 84 -12.25 1.41 0.04
CA LEU A 84 -11.20 1.71 -0.93
C LEU A 84 -10.20 0.55 -1.11
N SER A 85 -10.24 -0.47 -0.24
CA SER A 85 -9.28 -1.58 -0.27
C SER A 85 -9.51 -2.58 -1.39
N SER A 86 -10.74 -2.69 -1.89
CA SER A 86 -11.16 -3.70 -2.87
C SER A 86 -10.96 -3.26 -4.32
N SER A 87 -10.68 -1.98 -4.57
CA SER A 87 -10.58 -1.45 -5.92
C SER A 87 -9.11 -1.40 -6.38
N PRO A 88 -8.75 -1.99 -7.53
CA PRO A 88 -7.42 -1.83 -8.10
C PRO A 88 -7.16 -0.36 -8.42
N HIS A 89 -6.22 0.28 -7.72
CA HIS A 89 -5.79 1.65 -8.00
C HIS A 89 -4.90 1.68 -9.25
N ASN A 90 -5.55 1.57 -10.40
CA ASN A 90 -4.98 1.86 -11.71
C ASN A 90 -5.88 2.89 -12.39
N THR A 91 -5.74 4.16 -12.02
CA THR A 91 -6.44 5.24 -12.71
C THR A 91 -5.74 5.50 -14.03
N ARG A 92 -6.35 5.03 -15.13
CA ARG A 92 -5.95 5.42 -16.48
C ARG A 92 -6.20 6.92 -16.68
N PRO A 93 -5.51 7.60 -17.60
CA PRO A 93 -5.57 9.06 -17.76
C PRO A 93 -6.94 9.69 -18.09
N HIS A 94 -8.02 8.91 -18.24
CA HIS A 94 -9.33 9.39 -18.73
C HIS A 94 -10.56 8.98 -17.88
N ASP A 95 -10.39 8.43 -16.68
CA ASP A 95 -11.54 8.13 -15.80
C ASP A 95 -11.94 9.38 -14.98
N PRO A 96 -13.23 9.76 -14.89
CA PRO A 96 -13.63 10.98 -14.21
C PRO A 96 -13.31 10.86 -12.73
N ALA A 97 -12.57 11.85 -12.24
CA ALA A 97 -11.89 11.83 -10.96
C ALA A 97 -12.83 11.51 -9.78
N VAL A 98 -12.44 10.52 -8.97
CA VAL A 98 -12.74 10.55 -7.54
C VAL A 98 -12.16 11.85 -7.01
N HIS A 99 -13.02 12.78 -6.59
CA HIS A 99 -12.61 14.09 -6.06
C HIS A 99 -11.87 13.88 -4.73
N GLU A 100 -10.55 13.78 -4.80
CA GLU A 100 -9.67 13.66 -3.64
C GLU A 100 -8.96 15.00 -3.41
N ASP A 101 -9.21 15.65 -2.26
CA ASP A 101 -8.60 16.93 -1.88
C ASP A 101 -7.08 16.73 -1.68
N ARG A 102 -6.32 17.06 -2.73
CA ARG A 102 -4.84 17.01 -2.76
C ARG A 102 -4.27 18.28 -2.12
N ARG A 103 -3.97 18.24 -0.82
CA ARG A 103 -3.14 19.27 -0.19
C ARG A 103 -1.67 18.97 -0.36
N ARG A 104 -0.89 19.89 -0.93
CA ARG A 104 0.55 19.67 -1.05
C ARG A 104 1.23 19.56 0.34
N ALA A 105 1.99 18.49 0.60
CA ALA A 105 3.01 18.43 1.64
C ALA A 105 4.19 19.36 1.32
N PRO A 106 4.87 19.89 2.35
CA PRO A 106 5.79 21.03 2.25
C PRO A 106 7.05 20.76 1.41
N THR A 107 7.31 19.51 1.01
CA THR A 107 8.37 19.12 0.05
C THR A 107 7.90 19.10 -1.42
N GLY A 108 6.74 19.71 -1.73
CA GLY A 108 6.12 19.66 -3.06
C GLY A 108 5.32 18.38 -3.35
N ARG A 109 4.98 17.62 -2.31
CA ARG A 109 4.31 16.31 -2.34
C ARG A 109 2.79 16.50 -2.32
N ALA A 110 1.93 15.62 -2.82
CA ALA A 110 0.47 15.69 -2.56
C ALA A 110 0.12 14.83 -1.33
N ARG A 111 -0.67 15.36 -0.39
CA ARG A 111 -1.38 14.66 0.69
C ARG A 111 -2.85 14.63 0.29
N SER A 112 -3.43 13.45 0.26
CA SER A 112 -4.88 13.31 0.20
C SER A 112 -5.42 13.36 1.62
N THR A 113 -6.31 14.31 1.89
CA THR A 113 -7.06 14.36 3.15
C THR A 113 -8.53 14.43 2.77
N THR A 114 -9.24 13.30 2.85
CA THR A 114 -10.69 13.27 2.67
C THR A 114 -11.31 13.93 3.90
N THR A 115 -11.88 15.12 3.73
CA THR A 115 -12.81 15.70 4.71
C THR A 115 -14.20 15.20 4.37
N ALA A 116 -14.98 14.91 5.42
CA ALA A 116 -16.32 14.30 5.41
C ALA A 116 -17.30 14.87 4.37
#